data_AF-A0A2E1IND3-F1
#
_entry.id   AF-A0A2E1IND3-F1
#
_cell.length_a   1.000
_cell.length_b   1.000
_cell.length_c   1.000
_cell.angle_alpha   90.00
_cell.angle_beta   90.00
_cell.angle_gamma   90.00
#
_symmetry.space_group_name_H-M   'P 1'
#
loop_
_entity.id
_entity.type
_entity.pdbx_description
1 polymer ?
#
loop_
_entity_poly.entity_id
_entity_poly.type
_entity_poly.pdbx_seq_one_letter_code
_entity_poly.pdbx_strand_id
1 'polypeptide(L)' 'MDRLPLVLVPLLLLLLSPSMVRAQRVVLKLANDCPIGYLDTGNGRCCSFGQRVDVVQPREGRVCPSQWTNVGGGYCRRE' A
#
# COMPACT_ATOMS: atom_id res chain seq x y z
N MET A 1 24.42 38.00 20.48
CA MET A 1 23.98 36.62 20.76
C MET A 1 22.61 36.39 20.12
N ASP A 2 22.47 36.68 18.82
CA ASP A 2 21.15 36.98 18.22
C ASP A 2 20.79 36.08 17.02
N ARG A 3 21.59 35.04 16.74
CA ARG A 3 21.32 34.07 15.66
C ARG A 3 20.62 32.80 16.14
N LEU A 4 20.49 32.63 17.46
CA LEU A 4 19.79 31.49 18.09
C LEU A 4 18.34 31.32 17.61
N PRO A 5 17.49 32.38 17.49
CA PRO A 5 16.12 32.21 17.00
C PRO A 5 16.06 31.88 15.50
N LEU A 6 17.09 32.29 14.74
CA LEU A 6 17.13 32.09 13.29
C LEU A 6 17.31 30.61 12.89
N VAL A 7 17.92 29.81 13.76
CA VAL A 7 18.16 28.37 13.53
C VAL A 7 17.07 27.52 14.16
N LEU A 8 16.47 27.98 15.26
CA LEU A 8 15.45 27.20 16.00
C LEU A 8 14.14 27.08 15.20
N VAL A 9 13.72 28.15 14.53
CA VAL A 9 12.47 28.20 13.76
C VAL A 9 12.48 27.23 12.56
N PRO A 10 13.49 27.21 11.66
CA PRO A 10 13.51 26.26 10.54
C PRO A 10 13.69 24.81 11.01
N LEU A 11 14.41 24.57 12.10
CA LEU A 11 14.55 23.23 12.69
C LEU A 11 13.22 22.71 13.24
N LEU A 12 12.46 23.56 13.93
CA LEU A 12 11.13 23.23 14.43
C LEU A 12 10.14 22.95 13.28
N LEU A 13 10.21 23.74 12.20
CA LEU A 13 9.39 23.51 11.00
C LEU A 13 9.70 22.18 10.30
N LEU A 14 10.97 21.74 10.30
CA LEU A 14 11.35 20.43 9.77
C LEU A 14 10.75 19.28 10.59
N LEU A 15 10.77 19.40 11.93
CA LEU A 15 10.25 18.38 12.85
C LEU A 15 8.72 18.25 12.81
N LEU A 16 8.02 19.34 12.48
CA LEU A 16 6.56 19.38 12.35
C LEU A 16 6.06 18.95 10.95
N SER A 17 6.97 18.61 10.02
CA SER A 17 6.55 18.20 8.68
C SER A 17 5.79 16.87 8.75
N PRO A 18 4.54 16.81 8.25
CA PRO A 18 3.79 15.56 8.23
C PRO A 18 4.49 14.59 7.29
N SER A 19 5.00 13.50 7.84
CA SER A 19 5.49 12.39 7.05
C SER A 19 4.29 11.72 6.37
N MET A 20 4.20 11.86 5.06
CA MET A 20 3.21 11.16 4.24
C MET A 20 3.57 9.67 4.19
N VAL A 21 3.32 8.95 5.28
CA VAL A 21 3.36 7.49 5.31
C VAL A 21 2.13 7.00 4.57
N ARG A 22 2.33 6.59 3.32
CA ARG A 22 1.28 5.93 2.56
C ARG A 22 1.12 4.52 3.13
N ALA A 23 0.02 4.30 3.87
CA ALA A 23 -0.27 3.02 4.51
C ALA A 23 -0.34 1.88 3.48
N GLN A 24 0.23 0.73 3.84
CA GLN A 24 0.12 -0.48 3.03
C GLN A 24 -1.35 -0.90 2.93
N ARG A 25 -1.76 -1.33 1.74
CA ARG A 25 -3.11 -1.85 1.52
C ARG A 25 -3.19 -3.28 2.05
N VAL A 26 -4.26 -3.61 2.77
CA VAL A 26 -4.47 -4.95 3.33
C VAL A 26 -5.76 -5.55 2.78
N VAL A 27 -5.66 -6.76 2.23
CA VAL A 27 -6.78 -7.54 1.71
C VAL A 27 -6.85 -8.91 2.41
N LEU A 28 -7.93 -9.65 2.21
CA LEU A 28 -8.06 -11.02 2.71
C LEU A 28 -7.22 -11.98 1.86
N LYS A 29 -6.77 -13.08 2.45
CA LYS A 29 -6.17 -14.19 1.71
C LYS A 29 -7.29 -15.12 1.22
N LEU A 30 -7.62 -15.05 -0.07
CA LEU A 30 -8.75 -15.81 -0.66
C LEU A 30 -8.36 -17.20 -1.18
N ALA A 31 -7.06 -17.44 -1.38
CA ALA A 31 -6.50 -18.68 -1.90
C ALA A 31 -5.19 -19.04 -1.17
N ASN A 32 -4.51 -20.11 -1.59
CA ASN A 32 -3.23 -20.50 -1.00
C ASN A 32 -2.14 -19.41 -1.10
N ASP A 33 -2.19 -18.59 -2.15
CA ASP A 33 -1.23 -17.52 -2.41
C ASP A 33 -1.86 -16.13 -2.33
N CYS A 34 -1.06 -15.13 -1.98
CA CYS A 34 -1.44 -13.72 -2.07
C CYS A 34 -1.36 -13.22 -3.52
N PRO A 35 -2.10 -12.17 -3.90
CA PRO A 35 -1.97 -11.56 -5.22
C PRO A 35 -0.58 -10.97 -5.44
N ILE A 36 -0.15 -10.91 -6.69
CA ILE A 36 1.11 -10.25 -7.08
C ILE A 36 1.13 -8.82 -6.52
N GLY A 37 2.23 -8.47 -5.86
CA GLY A 37 2.36 -7.19 -5.17
C GLY A 37 1.89 -7.22 -3.70
N TYR A 38 1.52 -8.38 -3.15
CA TYR A 38 1.19 -8.53 -1.73
C TYR A 38 1.97 -9.68 -1.05
N LEU A 39 2.25 -9.53 0.25
CA LEU A 39 2.79 -10.57 1.13
C LEU A 39 1.72 -11.15 2.04
N ASP A 40 1.84 -12.43 2.34
CA ASP A 40 1.08 -13.06 3.42
C ASP A 40 1.56 -12.52 4.77
N THR A 41 0.63 -12.08 5.60
CA THR A 41 0.90 -11.60 6.97
C THR A 41 0.79 -12.72 8.01
N GLY A 42 0.52 -13.96 7.61
CA GLY A 42 0.41 -15.14 8.48
C GLY A 42 -0.90 -15.23 9.26
N ASN A 43 -1.82 -14.28 9.06
CA ASN A 43 -3.10 -14.21 9.78
C ASN A 43 -4.32 -14.17 8.83
N GLY A 44 -4.21 -14.86 7.70
CA GLY A 44 -5.28 -14.92 6.69
C GLY A 44 -5.48 -13.61 5.91
N ARG A 45 -4.46 -12.75 5.89
CA ARG A 45 -4.48 -11.47 5.19
C ARG A 45 -3.23 -11.33 4.33
N CYS A 46 -3.32 -10.42 3.37
CA CYS A 46 -2.22 -10.05 2.50
C CYS A 46 -1.99 -8.54 2.56
N CYS A 47 -0.75 -8.08 2.67
CA CYS A 47 -0.39 -6.65 2.68
C CYS A 47 0.46 -6.25 1.47
N SER A 48 0.22 -5.05 0.92
CA SER A 48 0.89 -4.59 -0.28
C SER A 48 2.38 -4.30 -0.06
N PHE A 49 3.22 -4.63 -1.04
CA PHE A 49 4.62 -4.20 -1.05
C PHE A 49 4.73 -2.72 -1.45
N GLY A 50 5.23 -1.87 -0.55
CA GLY A 50 5.52 -0.47 -0.87
C GLY A 50 4.30 0.40 -1.17
N GLN A 51 4.55 1.58 -1.74
CA GLN A 51 3.57 2.67 -1.83
C GLN A 51 2.69 2.66 -3.09
N ARG A 52 2.98 1.81 -4.08
CA ARG A 52 2.33 1.79 -5.41
C ARG A 52 1.85 0.40 -5.79
N VAL A 53 0.97 -0.17 -4.98
CA VAL A 53 0.23 -1.36 -5.43
C VAL A 53 -1.18 -0.91 -5.74
N ASP A 54 -1.58 -1.12 -7.00
CA ASP A 54 -2.88 -0.72 -7.48
C ASP A 54 -3.99 -1.45 -6.71
N VAL A 55 -5.19 -0.87 -6.77
CA VAL A 55 -6.36 -1.43 -6.12
C VAL A 55 -6.68 -2.79 -6.75
N VAL A 56 -6.77 -3.81 -5.89
CA VAL A 56 -7.24 -5.14 -6.27
C VAL A 56 -8.68 -5.35 -5.82
N GLN A 57 -9.40 -6.21 -6.54
CA GLN A 57 -10.73 -6.69 -6.15
C GLN A 57 -10.79 -8.23 -6.27
N PRO A 58 -11.62 -8.91 -5.46
CA PRO A 58 -11.86 -10.34 -5.63
C PRO A 58 -12.31 -10.64 -7.06
N ARG A 59 -11.84 -11.76 -7.61
CA ARG A 59 -12.24 -12.25 -8.92
C ARG A 59 -13.52 -13.07 -8.78
N GLU A 60 -14.54 -12.69 -9.53
CA GLU A 60 -15.75 -13.49 -9.68
C GLU A 60 -15.55 -14.52 -10.79
N GLY A 61 -15.47 -15.80 -10.42
CA GLY A 61 -15.23 -16.90 -11.35
C GLY A 61 -13.79 -16.98 -11.86
N ARG A 62 -13.61 -17.32 -13.14
CA ARG A 62 -12.28 -17.59 -13.73
C ARG A 62 -11.67 -16.40 -14.47
N VAL A 63 -12.46 -15.39 -14.84
CA VAL A 63 -12.04 -14.30 -15.73
C VAL A 63 -12.17 -12.97 -15.01
N CYS A 64 -11.22 -12.07 -15.21
CA CYS A 64 -11.32 -10.71 -14.70
C CYS A 64 -12.20 -9.85 -15.62
N PRO A 65 -12.89 -8.81 -15.11
CA PRO A 65 -13.63 -7.89 -15.95
C PRO A 65 -12.73 -7.20 -16.98
N SER A 66 -13.32 -6.64 -18.04
CA SER A 66 -12.57 -5.82 -19.01
C SER A 66 -11.81 -4.69 -18.31
N GLN A 67 -10.56 -4.43 -18.74
CA GLN A 67 -9.63 -3.47 -18.10
C GLN A 67 -9.09 -3.91 -16.73
N TRP A 68 -9.21 -5.20 -16.41
CA TRP A 68 -8.60 -5.80 -15.23
C TRP A 68 -7.77 -7.02 -15.59
N THR A 69 -6.64 -7.17 -14.91
CA THR A 69 -5.70 -8.27 -15.12
C THR A 69 -5.70 -9.20 -13.93
N ASN A 70 -5.68 -10.50 -14.20
CA ASN A 70 -5.57 -11.53 -13.17
C ASN A 70 -4.17 -11.49 -12.56
N VAL A 71 -4.09 -11.25 -11.25
CA VAL A 71 -2.83 -11.13 -10.51
C VAL A 71 -2.60 -12.30 -9.54
N GLY A 72 -3.37 -13.38 -9.68
CA GLY A 72 -3.31 -14.53 -8.78
C GLY A 72 -4.00 -14.28 -7.44
N GLY A 73 -3.95 -15.28 -6.56
CA GLY A 73 -4.53 -15.20 -5.21
C GLY A 73 -6.05 -14.98 -5.15
N GLY A 74 -6.76 -15.19 -6.27
CA GLY A 74 -8.20 -14.90 -6.38
C GLY A 74 -8.53 -13.42 -6.61
N TYR A 75 -7.58 -12.60 -7.05
CA TYR A 75 -7.78 -11.17 -7.28
C TYR A 75 -7.55 -10.74 -8.73
N CYS A 76 -8.23 -9.65 -9.08
CA CYS A 76 -8.00 -8.85 -10.27
C CYS A 76 -7.42 -7.50 -9.89
N ARG A 77 -6.52 -6.94 -10.70
CA ARG A 77 -5.95 -5.61 -10.55
C ARG A 77 -6.34 -4.75 -11.75
N ARG A 78 -6.71 -3.49 -11.51
CA ARG A 78 -6.97 -2.53 -12.60
C ARG A 78 -5.64 -2.12 -13.23
N GLU A 79 -5.59 -2.12 -14.55
CA GLU A 79 -4.46 -1.54 -15.30
C GLU A 79 -4.54 -0.02 -15.38
#